data_AF-A0A5R9L3F1-F1
#
_entry.id   AF-A0A5R9L3F1-F1
#
_cell.length_a   1.000
_cell.length_b   1.000
_cell.length_c   1.000
_cell.angle_alpha   90.00
_cell.angle_beta   90.00
_cell.angle_gamma   90.00
#
_symmetry.space_group_name_H-M   'P 1'
#
loop_
_entity.id
_entity.type
_entity.pdbx_description
1 polymer ?
#
loop_
_entity_poly.entity_id
_entity_poly.type
_entity_poly.pdbx_seq_one_letter_code
_entity_poly.pdbx_strand_id
1 'polypeptide(L)' 'MTGKELFDRYQLAALVKGLGSQEFNYGNVLYQALQLEGEEKVFQLLETAETTGKRIALGYSTRTHDSRNDPDMAFLV' A
#
# COMPACT_ATOMS: atom_id res chain seq x y z
N MET A 1 16.20 -4.36 -10.01
CA MET A 1 15.35 -5.29 -9.23
C MET A 1 14.01 -5.36 -9.91
N THR A 2 13.44 -6.54 -9.99
CA THR A 2 12.06 -6.75 -10.45
C THR A 2 11.07 -6.32 -9.35
N GLY A 3 9.83 -6.01 -9.73
CA GLY A 3 8.79 -5.60 -8.79
C GLY A 3 8.50 -6.67 -7.74
N LYS A 4 8.64 -7.94 -8.11
CA LYS A 4 8.56 -9.07 -7.17
C LYS A 4 9.70 -9.07 -6.16
N GLU A 5 10.95 -8.89 -6.60
CA GLU A 5 12.10 -8.81 -5.69
C GLU A 5 12.00 -7.61 -4.74
N LEU A 6 11.50 -6.47 -5.24
CA LEU A 6 11.23 -5.29 -4.41
C LEU A 6 10.15 -5.58 -3.37
N PHE A 7 9.05 -6.20 -3.78
CA PHE A 7 7.98 -6.58 -2.88
C PHE A 7 8.49 -7.53 -1.79
N ASP A 8 9.17 -8.62 -2.18
CA ASP A 8 9.73 -9.61 -1.25
C ASP A 8 10.72 -8.96 -0.27
N ARG A 9 11.54 -8.02 -0.73
CA ARG A 9 12.46 -7.25 0.12
C ARG A 9 11.71 -6.40 1.15
N TYR A 10 10.64 -5.72 0.76
CA TYR A 10 9.83 -4.92 1.69
C TYR A 10 9.05 -5.79 2.67
N GLN A 11 8.54 -6.94 2.24
CA GLN A 11 7.91 -7.91 3.14
C GLN A 11 8.91 -8.48 4.15
N LEU A 12 10.12 -8.80 3.71
CA LEU A 12 11.18 -9.25 4.61
C LEU A 12 11.56 -8.16 5.61
N ALA A 13 11.66 -6.90 5.17
CA ALA A 13 11.90 -5.77 6.07
C ALA A 13 10.78 -5.59 7.10
N ALA A 14 9.52 -5.75 6.69
CA ALA A 14 8.36 -5.75 7.58
C ALA A 14 8.43 -6.85 8.64
N LEU A 15 8.80 -8.07 8.24
CA LEU A 15 8.95 -9.21 9.15
C LEU A 15 10.11 -9.01 10.14
N VAL A 16 11.26 -8.52 9.67
CA VAL A 16 12.45 -8.33 10.51
C VAL A 16 12.26 -7.20 11.52
N LYS A 17 11.63 -6.09 11.11
CA LYS A 17 11.44 -4.91 11.96
C LYS A 17 10.25 -5.05 12.90
N GLY A 18 9.27 -5.87 12.53
CA GLY A 18 8.14 -6.23 13.38
C GLY A 18 7.11 -5.11 13.55
N LEU A 19 6.08 -5.42 14.32
CA LEU A 19 4.90 -4.58 14.55
C LEU A 19 5.29 -3.16 15.01
N GLY A 20 4.66 -2.15 14.41
CA GLY A 20 4.85 -0.73 14.77
C GLY A 20 6.02 -0.03 14.06
N SER A 21 6.86 -0.77 13.33
CA SER A 21 7.92 -0.18 12.50
C SER A 21 7.36 0.44 11.20
N GLN A 22 8.11 1.39 10.63
CA GLN A 22 7.74 2.00 9.34
C GLN A 22 7.74 0.97 8.22
N GLU A 23 8.67 0.02 8.28
CA GLU A 23 8.82 -1.08 7.33
C GLU A 23 7.63 -2.04 7.41
N PHE A 24 7.16 -2.36 8.62
CA PHE A 24 5.95 -3.16 8.81
C PHE A 24 4.71 -2.49 8.23
N ASN A 25 4.55 -1.18 8.50
CA ASN A 25 3.45 -0.41 7.94
C ASN A 25 3.52 -0.35 6.40
N TYR A 26 4.71 -0.14 5.85
CA TYR A 26 4.91 -0.11 4.40
C TYR A 26 4.65 -1.46 3.74
N GLY A 27 5.09 -2.57 4.35
CA GLY A 27 4.77 -3.91 3.89
C GLY A 27 3.26 -4.18 3.84
N ASN A 28 2.51 -3.71 4.84
CA ASN A 28 1.05 -3.79 4.85
C ASN A 28 0.41 -2.94 3.77
N VAL A 29 0.92 -1.73 3.50
CA VAL A 29 0.44 -0.88 2.41
C VAL A 29 0.63 -1.59 1.06
N LEU A 30 1.80 -2.18 0.82
CA LEU A 30 2.05 -2.93 -0.40
C LEU A 30 1.16 -4.17 -0.52
N TYR A 31 0.91 -4.88 0.59
CA TYR A 31 0.04 -6.04 0.61
C TYR A 31 -1.43 -5.66 0.30
N GLN A 32 -1.92 -4.57 0.88
CA GLN A 32 -3.24 -4.02 0.58
C GLN A 32 -3.33 -3.56 -0.88
N ALA A 33 -2.29 -2.91 -1.40
CA ALA A 33 -2.24 -2.51 -2.81
C ALA A 33 -2.32 -3.73 -3.73
N LEU A 34 -1.62 -4.81 -3.38
CA LEU A 34 -1.63 -6.07 -4.12
C LEU A 34 -3.03 -6.67 -4.21
N GLN A 35 -3.77 -6.65 -3.10
CA GLN A 35 -5.13 -7.16 -3.04
C GLN A 35 -6.13 -6.31 -3.82
N LEU A 36 -5.93 -4.99 -3.86
CA LEU A 36 -6.85 -4.05 -4.51
C LEU A 36 -6.61 -3.93 -6.02
N GLU A 37 -5.34 -3.85 -6.44
CA GLU A 37 -4.96 -3.49 -7.81
C GLU A 37 -4.37 -4.66 -8.60
N GLY A 38 -4.02 -5.76 -7.92
CA GLY A 38 -3.40 -6.94 -8.52
C GLY A 38 -1.88 -6.89 -8.62
N GLU A 39 -1.26 -8.06 -8.75
CA GLU A 39 0.21 -8.22 -8.75
C GLU A 39 0.90 -7.44 -9.87
N GLU A 40 0.42 -7.56 -11.11
CA GLU A 40 1.05 -6.96 -12.28
C GLU A 40 1.20 -5.44 -12.14
N LYS A 41 0.12 -4.78 -11.70
CA LYS A 41 0.08 -3.32 -11.55
C LYS A 41 0.95 -2.83 -10.39
N VAL A 42 0.93 -3.53 -9.26
CA VAL A 42 1.75 -3.17 -8.09
C VAL A 42 3.24 -3.36 -8.36
N PHE A 43 3.61 -4.44 -9.06
CA PHE A 43 5.02 -4.69 -9.40
C PHE A 43 5.56 -3.66 -10.38
N GLN A 44 4.79 -3.27 -11.41
CA GLN A 44 5.19 -2.17 -12.30
C GLN A 44 5.32 -0.83 -11.56
N LEU A 45 4.40 -0.54 -10.64
CA LEU A 45 4.49 0.65 -9.80
C LEU A 45 5.71 0.63 -8.89
N LEU A 46 6.07 -0.53 -8.34
CA LEU A 46 7.26 -0.70 -7.49
C LEU A 46 8.54 -0.46 -8.28
N GLU A 47 8.65 -1.01 -9.48
CA GLU A 47 9.80 -0.80 -10.37
C GLU A 47 9.93 0.67 -10.77
N THR A 48 8.81 1.32 -11.07
CA THR A 48 8.78 2.75 -11.40
C THR A 48 9.17 3.60 -10.19
N ALA A 49 8.67 3.26 -9.01
CA ALA A 49 8.98 3.95 -7.76
C ALA A 49 10.48 3.83 -7.43
N GLU A 50 11.05 2.62 -7.54
CA GLU A 50 12.49 2.38 -7.34
C GLU A 50 13.34 3.19 -8.32
N THR A 51 12.95 3.19 -9.61
CA THR A 51 13.66 3.95 -10.66
C THR A 51 13.60 5.45 -10.44
N THR A 52 12.53 5.96 -9.83
CA THR A 52 12.31 7.39 -9.58
C THR A 52 12.70 7.83 -8.16
N GLY A 53 13.18 6.93 -7.32
CA GLY A 53 13.48 7.18 -5.91
C GLY A 53 12.24 7.49 -5.05
N LYS A 54 11.04 7.11 -5.52
CA LYS A 54 9.75 7.32 -4.85
C LYS A 54 9.30 6.05 -4.13
N ARG A 55 8.24 6.16 -3.33
CA ARG A 55 7.60 5.03 -2.64
C ARG A 55 6.11 4.97 -2.99
N ILE A 56 5.54 3.78 -2.93
CA ILE A 56 4.10 3.60 -3.13
C ILE A 56 3.36 4.03 -1.85
N ALA A 57 2.36 4.88 -1.99
CA ALA A 57 1.44 5.18 -0.91
C ALA A 57 0.03 4.82 -1.37
N LEU A 58 -0.74 4.17 -0.50
CA LEU A 58 -2.18 4.06 -0.67
C LEU A 58 -2.82 5.34 -0.15
N GLY A 59 -3.55 6.02 -1.03
CA GLY A 59 -4.41 7.13 -0.67
C GLY A 59 -5.83 6.79 -1.08
N TYR A 60 -6.80 7.09 -0.22
CA TYR A 60 -8.18 7.16 -0.66
C TYR A 60 -8.27 8.26 -1.71
N SER A 61 -8.96 8.00 -2.83
CA SER A 61 -9.33 9.08 -3.73
C SER A 61 -10.12 10.09 -2.90
N THR A 62 -9.56 11.28 -2.69
CA THR A 62 -10.37 12.43 -2.36
C THR A 62 -11.22 12.68 -3.59
N ARG A 63 -12.33 11.95 -3.72
CA ARG A 63 -13.50 12.57 -4.32
C ARG A 63 -13.63 13.85 -3.51
N THR A 64 -13.44 14.99 -4.15
CA THR A 64 -13.97 16.27 -3.70
C THR A 64 -15.47 16.08 -3.58
N HIS A 65 -15.90 15.38 -2.53
CA HIS A 65 -17.26 15.40 -2.05
C HIS A 65 -17.28 16.55 -1.07
N ASP A 66 -17.32 17.74 -1.66
CA ASP A 66 -18.01 18.84 -1.01
C ASP A 66 -19.37 18.28 -0.56
N SER A 67 -19.70 18.48 0.71
CA SER A 67 -20.93 18.03 1.41
C SER A 67 -20.87 16.70 2.18
N ARG A 68 -20.88 16.87 3.52
CA ARG A 68 -21.53 16.06 4.57
C ARG A 68 -20.71 14.94 5.24
N ASN A 69 -19.81 15.36 6.12
CA ASN A 69 -19.89 15.25 7.59
C ASN A 69 -20.68 14.11 8.30
N ASP A 70 -20.93 12.94 7.69
CA ASP A 70 -21.44 11.78 8.44
C ASP A 70 -20.67 10.51 8.04
N PRO A 71 -20.17 9.70 8.98
CA PRO A 71 -19.72 8.36 8.64
C PRO A 71 -20.94 7.48 8.35
N ASP A 72 -20.91 6.76 7.23
CA ASP A 72 -21.86 5.67 6.97
C ASP A 72 -21.76 4.63 8.09
N MET A 73 -22.73 4.62 9.01
CA MET A 73 -22.78 3.63 10.09
C MET A 73 -23.14 2.27 9.51
N ALA A 74 -22.25 1.29 9.71
CA ALA A 74 -22.59 -0.11 9.53
C ALA A 74 -23.36 -0.61 10.76
N PHE A 75 -24.62 -0.99 10.57
CA PHE A 75 -25.38 -1.73 11.57
C PHE A 75 -25.05 -3.22 11.45
N LEU A 76 -24.49 -3.79 12.51
CA LEU A 76 -24.40 -5.24 12.69
C LEU A 76 -25.78 -5.74 13.14
N VAL A 77 -26.36 -6.67 12.39
CA VAL A 77 -27.59 -7.42 12.75
C VAL A 77 -27.19 -8.77 13.31
#